data_AF-A0A4Q9H319-F1
#
_entry.id   AF-A0A4Q9H319-F1
#
_cell.length_a   1.000
_cell.length_b   1.000
_cell.length_c   1.000
_cell.angle_alpha   90.00
_cell.angle_beta   90.00
_cell.angle_gamma   90.00
#
_symmetry.space_group_name_H-M   'P 1'
#
loop_
_entity.id
_entity.type
_entity.pdbx_description
1 polymer ?
#
loop_
_entity_poly.entity_id
_entity_poly.type
_entity_poly.pdbx_seq_one_letter_code
_entity_poly.pdbx_strand_id
1 'polypeptide(L)'
;MQKKFSPDSFIGMHASHCFCPSWLSRTGTGYPYLSGSGNIGMVPAHRAAFQLFLGLLEPGQMVLHRCGDPGCINLWHLYIGNSQQNSRDRILHRDAQTRWGPLALHYHSEAGLHVSMRQPLAISWHVCRVADRFEGFDPSQCFTPNWLQLTSDGYLQLPRTNALGVLAGAHRLAYSMYVGRLSKYDVVEQKCGNQLCICPFHLSITGRISQLDWEQRYDGRFKKIV
;
A
#
# COMPACT_ATOMS: atom_id res chain seq x y z
N MET A 1 -8.37 4.60 22.83
CA MET A 1 -7.46 3.63 23.49
C MET A 1 -6.42 3.16 22.49
N GLN A 2 -5.14 3.23 22.84
CA GLN A 2 -4.05 2.73 22.01
C GLN A 2 -3.88 1.21 22.25
N LYS A 3 -3.73 0.42 21.18
CA LYS A 3 -3.51 -1.03 21.27
C LYS A 3 -2.08 -1.38 20.85
N LYS A 4 -1.46 -2.35 21.55
CA LYS A 4 -0.13 -2.87 21.19
C LYS A 4 -0.23 -3.91 20.06
N PHE A 5 0.75 -3.93 19.16
CA PHE A 5 0.89 -4.96 18.11
C PHE A 5 2.36 -5.26 17.79
N SER A 6 2.62 -6.42 17.17
CA SER A 6 3.94 -6.78 16.64
C SER A 6 4.21 -6.05 15.31
N PRO A 7 5.40 -5.46 15.10
CA PRO A 7 5.72 -4.72 13.88
C PRO A 7 5.69 -5.57 12.60
N ASP A 8 5.69 -6.90 12.74
CA ASP A 8 5.66 -7.86 11.62
C ASP A 8 4.30 -8.57 11.49
N SER A 9 3.26 -8.00 12.11
CA SER A 9 1.89 -8.49 12.04
C SER A 9 0.96 -7.43 11.50
N PHE A 10 0.20 -7.78 10.46
CA PHE A 10 -0.88 -6.93 9.98
C PHE A 10 -1.98 -6.80 11.03
N ILE A 11 -2.37 -5.57 11.33
CA ILE A 11 -3.39 -5.26 12.34
C ILE A 11 -4.84 -5.32 11.82
N GLY A 12 -5.01 -5.51 10.50
CA GLY A 12 -6.31 -5.42 9.84
C GLY A 12 -6.69 -4.01 9.40
N MET A 13 -7.79 -3.92 8.67
CA MET A 13 -8.40 -2.67 8.21
C MET A 13 -9.91 -2.72 8.45
N HIS A 14 -10.57 -1.56 8.46
CA HIS A 14 -12.03 -1.48 8.60
C HIS A 14 -12.62 -0.52 7.57
N ALA A 15 -13.76 -0.85 6.97
CA ALA A 15 -14.37 -0.01 5.93
C ALA A 15 -14.73 1.40 6.43
N SER A 16 -15.08 1.55 7.71
CA SER A 16 -15.44 2.83 8.34
C SER A 16 -14.27 3.67 8.86
N HIS A 17 -13.03 3.18 8.79
CA HIS A 17 -11.86 3.89 9.33
C HIS A 17 -10.75 4.00 8.30
N CYS A 18 -10.02 5.11 8.29
CA CYS A 18 -8.83 5.26 7.48
C CYS A 18 -7.77 4.21 7.88
N PHE A 19 -6.77 4.01 7.02
CA PHE A 19 -5.57 3.25 7.38
C PHE A 19 -4.36 4.10 7.04
N CYS A 20 -3.76 4.70 8.07
CA CYS A 20 -2.72 5.70 7.92
C CYS A 20 -1.45 5.22 8.63
N PRO A 21 -0.57 4.47 7.93
CA PRO A 21 0.69 4.00 8.50
C PRO A 21 1.67 5.17 8.70
N SER A 22 2.38 5.17 9.82
CA SER A 22 3.40 6.20 10.14
C SER A 22 4.77 5.89 9.56
N TRP A 23 5.01 4.66 9.14
CA TRP A 23 6.31 4.23 8.67
C TRP A 23 6.59 4.50 7.20
N LEU A 24 5.55 4.82 6.43
CA LEU A 24 5.71 5.34 5.09
C LEU A 24 6.02 6.83 5.16
N SER A 25 7.11 7.23 4.51
CA SER A 25 7.43 8.64 4.31
C SER A 25 6.30 9.34 3.58
N ARG A 26 6.11 10.64 3.88
CA ARG A 26 5.03 11.46 3.32
C ARG A 26 5.58 12.67 2.57
N THR A 27 4.86 13.07 1.53
CA THR A 27 5.11 14.35 0.85
C THR A 27 4.77 15.52 1.78
N GLY A 28 5.21 16.74 1.44
CA GLY A 28 4.78 17.96 2.16
C GLY A 28 3.26 18.18 2.15
N THR A 29 2.55 17.54 1.22
CA THR A 29 1.07 17.52 1.12
C THR A 29 0.42 16.36 1.88
N GLY A 30 1.20 15.56 2.62
CA GLY A 30 0.70 14.52 3.52
C GLY A 30 0.51 13.13 2.91
N TYR A 31 0.74 12.96 1.60
CA TYR A 31 0.55 11.69 0.91
C TYR A 31 1.71 10.72 1.18
N PRO A 32 1.43 9.49 1.64
CA PRO A 32 2.46 8.48 1.76
C PRO A 32 2.97 8.07 0.38
N TYR A 33 4.25 7.76 0.28
CA TYR A 33 4.87 7.29 -0.95
C TYR A 33 5.83 6.13 -0.70
N LEU A 34 6.01 5.33 -1.74
CA LEU A 34 7.02 4.29 -1.84
C LEU A 34 8.18 4.84 -2.67
N SER A 35 9.40 4.68 -2.17
CA SER A 35 10.62 4.96 -2.94
C SER A 35 10.95 3.74 -3.81
N GLY A 36 11.04 3.92 -5.12
CA GLY A 36 11.64 2.90 -6.00
C GLY A 36 13.17 2.82 -5.81
N SER A 37 13.79 1.73 -6.28
CA SER A 37 15.26 1.70 -6.42
C SER A 37 15.67 2.42 -7.72
N GLY A 38 16.84 3.08 -7.74
CA GLY A 38 17.35 3.80 -8.91
C GLY A 38 16.59 5.09 -9.23
N ASN A 39 16.56 5.49 -10.52
CA ASN A 39 15.98 6.77 -11.00
C ASN A 39 14.44 6.74 -11.13
N ILE A 40 13.77 5.88 -10.37
CA ILE A 40 12.39 5.44 -10.63
C ILE A 40 11.34 6.35 -9.97
N GLY A 41 11.78 7.31 -9.15
CA GLY A 41 10.93 8.33 -8.56
C GLY A 41 10.07 7.83 -7.39
N MET A 42 9.28 8.75 -6.84
CA MET A 42 8.37 8.49 -5.73
C MET A 42 7.02 8.03 -6.26
N VAL A 43 6.54 6.89 -5.78
CA VAL A 43 5.23 6.35 -6.12
C VAL A 43 4.23 6.65 -4.99
N PRO A 44 3.11 7.35 -5.25
CA PRO A 44 2.07 7.54 -4.23
C PRO A 44 1.50 6.20 -3.75
N ALA A 45 1.53 5.95 -2.44
CA ALA A 45 1.19 4.65 -1.86
C ALA A 45 -0.28 4.27 -2.07
N HIS A 46 -1.20 5.25 -2.07
CA HIS A 46 -2.61 4.99 -2.35
C HIS A 46 -2.83 4.47 -3.78
N ARG A 47 -2.04 4.95 -4.76
CA ARG A 47 -2.09 4.45 -6.15
C ARG A 47 -1.52 3.04 -6.25
N ALA A 48 -0.37 2.80 -5.61
CA ALA A 48 0.24 1.48 -5.56
C ALA A 48 -0.69 0.46 -4.89
N ALA A 49 -1.32 0.82 -3.76
CA ALA A 49 -2.33 0.01 -3.09
C ALA A 49 -3.49 -0.35 -4.01
N PHE A 50 -4.07 0.65 -4.68
CA PHE A 50 -5.16 0.41 -5.64
C PHE A 50 -4.71 -0.57 -6.73
N GLN A 51 -3.58 -0.33 -7.38
CA GLN A 51 -3.14 -1.18 -8.49
C GLN A 51 -2.77 -2.59 -8.08
N LEU A 52 -2.22 -2.74 -6.87
CA LEU A 52 -1.82 -4.03 -6.32
C LEU A 52 -3.04 -4.91 -5.98
N PHE A 53 -4.10 -4.32 -5.42
CA PHE A 53 -5.23 -5.09 -4.88
C PHE A 53 -6.52 -4.99 -5.68
N LEU A 54 -6.70 -3.97 -6.52
CA LEU A 54 -7.99 -3.68 -7.17
C LEU A 54 -7.93 -3.64 -8.70
N GLY A 55 -6.73 -3.54 -9.29
CA GLY A 55 -6.56 -3.57 -10.75
C GLY A 55 -5.77 -2.38 -11.30
N LEU A 56 -5.29 -2.54 -12.54
CA LEU A 56 -4.46 -1.53 -13.19
C LEU A 56 -5.27 -0.27 -13.53
N LEU A 57 -4.56 0.87 -13.63
CA LEU A 57 -5.14 2.15 -14.02
C LEU A 57 -5.04 2.32 -15.54
N GLU A 58 -6.14 2.71 -16.15
CA GLU A 58 -6.17 3.16 -17.53
C GLU A 58 -5.59 4.60 -17.66
N PRO A 59 -5.13 5.00 -18.86
CA PRO A 59 -4.68 6.36 -19.10
C PRO A 59 -5.74 7.41 -18.70
N GLY A 60 -5.31 8.46 -18.00
CA GLY A 60 -6.18 9.55 -17.54
C GLY A 60 -6.97 9.24 -16.27
N GLN A 61 -6.96 8.01 -15.77
CA GLN A 61 -7.57 7.66 -14.48
C GLN A 61 -6.71 8.11 -13.30
N MET A 62 -7.40 8.56 -12.26
CA MET A 62 -6.82 8.98 -10.99
C MET A 62 -7.41 8.15 -9.86
N VAL A 63 -6.57 7.78 -8.88
CA VAL A 63 -7.03 7.20 -7.62
C VAL A 63 -7.32 8.34 -6.65
N LEU A 64 -8.56 8.43 -6.20
CA LEU A 64 -9.06 9.51 -5.37
C LEU A 64 -9.46 8.99 -3.99
N HIS A 65 -9.38 9.87 -2.98
CA HIS A 65 -9.78 9.58 -1.61
C HIS A 65 -11.21 10.01 -1.36
N ARG A 66 -12.03 9.08 -0.86
CA ARG A 66 -13.33 9.44 -0.33
C ARG A 66 -13.25 10.14 1.01
N CYS A 67 -12.28 9.74 1.84
CA CYS A 67 -12.17 10.08 3.25
C CYS A 67 -11.57 11.46 3.54
N GLY A 68 -11.00 12.13 2.53
CA GLY A 68 -10.29 13.40 2.70
C GLY A 68 -8.97 13.32 3.47
N ASP A 69 -8.49 12.12 3.84
CA ASP A 69 -7.19 11.92 4.48
C ASP A 69 -6.12 11.63 3.42
N PRO A 70 -5.21 12.57 3.11
CA PRO A 70 -4.12 12.29 2.17
C PRO A 70 -3.21 11.15 2.68
N GLY A 71 -3.21 10.91 3.99
CA GLY A 71 -2.48 9.83 4.66
C GLY A 71 -3.05 8.43 4.49
N CYS A 72 -4.29 8.30 4.01
CA CYS A 72 -5.01 7.04 3.99
C CYS A 72 -4.64 6.21 2.75
N ILE A 73 -4.39 4.93 2.97
CA ILE A 73 -4.20 3.92 1.90
C ILE A 73 -5.22 2.78 2.03
N ASN A 74 -6.31 3.00 2.78
CA ASN A 74 -7.36 2.01 2.92
C ASN A 74 -8.07 1.83 1.57
N LEU A 75 -8.04 0.63 1.00
CA LEU A 75 -8.68 0.28 -0.26
C LEU A 75 -10.18 0.59 -0.26
N TRP A 76 -10.85 0.35 0.88
CA TRP A 76 -12.23 0.75 1.04
C TRP A 76 -12.44 2.23 1.01
N HIS A 77 -11.43 3.11 0.97
CA HIS A 77 -11.55 4.57 0.90
C HIS A 77 -11.01 5.16 -0.42
N LEU A 78 -10.59 4.29 -1.36
CA LEU A 78 -10.01 4.68 -2.65
C LEU A 78 -10.98 4.38 -3.79
N TYR A 79 -10.89 5.18 -4.85
CA TYR A 79 -11.74 5.01 -6.03
C TYR A 79 -11.16 5.62 -7.29
N ILE A 80 -11.66 5.17 -8.44
CA ILE A 80 -11.26 5.71 -9.73
C ILE A 80 -12.11 6.92 -10.09
N GLY A 81 -11.43 8.01 -10.41
CA GLY A 81 -12.04 9.19 -11.00
C GLY A 81 -11.13 9.86 -12.01
N ASN A 82 -11.50 11.08 -12.37
CA ASN A 82 -10.77 11.93 -13.31
C ASN A 82 -10.34 13.26 -12.63
N SER A 83 -9.66 14.12 -13.40
CA SER A 83 -9.14 15.40 -12.91
C SER A 83 -10.23 16.37 -12.42
N GLN A 84 -11.42 16.34 -13.02
CA GLN A 84 -12.55 17.19 -12.62
C GLN A 84 -13.10 16.75 -11.26
N GLN A 85 -13.30 15.44 -11.08
CA GLN A 85 -13.72 14.86 -9.80
C GLN A 85 -12.68 15.10 -8.71
N ASN A 86 -11.39 14.94 -9.01
CA ASN A 86 -10.31 15.26 -8.09
C ASN A 86 -10.36 16.71 -7.59
N SER A 87 -10.54 17.66 -8.52
CA SER A 87 -10.65 19.08 -8.20
C SER A 87 -11.86 19.38 -7.31
N ARG A 88 -13.00 18.75 -7.58
CA ARG A 88 -14.22 18.88 -6.78
C ARG A 88 -14.03 18.33 -5.37
N ASP A 89 -13.49 17.13 -5.26
CA ASP A 89 -13.27 16.45 -3.98
C ASP A 89 -12.26 17.21 -3.11
N ARG A 90 -11.23 17.79 -3.72
CA ARG A 90 -10.30 18.70 -3.02
C ARG A 90 -11.03 19.89 -2.40
N ILE A 91 -12.03 20.47 -3.07
CA ILE A 91 -12.82 21.59 -2.53
C ILE A 91 -13.68 21.09 -1.36
N LEU A 92 -14.42 19.99 -1.54
CA LEU A 92 -15.23 19.37 -0.50
C LEU A 92 -14.42 19.06 0.77
N HIS A 93 -13.22 18.49 0.61
CA HIS A 93 -12.33 18.14 1.72
C HIS A 93 -11.69 19.36 2.39
N ARG A 94 -11.41 20.43 1.63
CA ARG A 94 -10.88 21.69 2.16
C ARG A 94 -11.91 22.37 3.06
N ASP A 95 -13.14 22.45 2.61
CA ASP A 95 -14.23 23.10 3.37
C ASP A 95 -14.58 22.30 4.63
N ALA A 96 -14.30 21.00 4.64
CA ALA A 96 -14.46 20.13 5.80
C ALA A 96 -13.28 20.14 6.81
N GLN A 97 -12.21 20.94 6.57
CA GLN A 97 -11.00 21.09 7.41
C GLN A 97 -10.68 19.88 8.30
N THR A 98 -10.23 18.76 7.72
CA THR A 98 -9.69 17.59 8.45
C THR A 98 -10.42 17.24 9.76
N ARG A 99 -11.75 17.36 9.78
CA ARG A 99 -12.52 16.92 10.94
C ARG A 99 -12.53 15.40 10.87
N TRP A 100 -11.87 14.78 11.84
CA TRP A 100 -11.97 13.34 12.07
C TRP A 100 -13.09 13.09 13.07
N GLY A 101 -13.77 11.95 12.93
CA GLY A 101 -14.77 11.54 13.90
C GLY A 101 -14.14 11.41 15.29
N PRO A 102 -14.94 11.50 16.36
CA PRO A 102 -14.45 11.36 17.73
C PRO A 102 -13.85 9.97 18.00
N LEU A 103 -14.15 9.00 17.14
CA LEU A 103 -13.66 7.63 17.22
C LEU A 103 -12.45 7.44 16.28
N ALA A 104 -11.33 7.12 16.89
CA ALA A 104 -10.12 6.67 16.20
C ALA A 104 -9.50 5.50 16.96
N LEU A 105 -9.08 4.49 16.22
CA LEU A 105 -8.25 3.41 16.74
C LEU A 105 -6.80 3.69 16.40
N HIS A 106 -5.94 3.62 17.41
CA HIS A 106 -4.51 3.85 17.26
C HIS A 106 -3.78 2.60 17.70
N TYR A 107 -2.92 2.09 16.83
CA TYR A 107 -2.10 0.91 17.09
C TYR A 107 -0.65 1.30 17.13
N HIS A 108 0.07 0.88 18.16
CA HIS A 108 1.50 1.18 18.33
C HIS A 108 2.29 -0.11 18.56
N SER A 109 3.44 -0.21 17.92
CA SER A 109 4.43 -1.26 18.18
C SER A 109 5.51 -0.74 19.13
N GLU A 110 6.22 -1.65 19.78
CA GLU A 110 7.38 -1.31 20.62
C GLU A 110 8.53 -0.70 19.80
N ALA A 111 8.58 -0.99 18.50
CA ALA A 111 9.51 -0.39 17.55
C ALA A 111 9.12 1.03 17.07
N GLY A 112 8.11 1.65 17.69
CA GLY A 112 7.66 3.00 17.36
C GLY A 112 6.85 3.12 16.07
N LEU A 113 6.48 2.00 15.44
CA LEU A 113 5.52 2.01 14.32
C LEU A 113 4.13 2.33 14.85
N HIS A 114 3.38 3.16 14.13
CA HIS A 114 2.03 3.57 14.49
C HIS A 114 1.09 3.51 13.29
N VAL A 115 -0.11 2.99 13.50
CA VAL A 115 -1.22 3.09 12.54
C VAL A 115 -2.36 3.89 13.16
N SER A 116 -2.76 4.93 12.44
CA SER A 116 -3.93 5.74 12.78
C SER A 116 -5.12 5.28 11.94
N MET A 117 -6.17 4.79 12.59
CA MET A 117 -7.44 4.39 11.97
C MET A 117 -8.57 5.31 12.42
N ARG A 118 -8.66 6.48 11.78
CA ARG A 118 -9.62 7.54 12.10
C ARG A 118 -10.90 7.38 11.31
N GLN A 119 -12.05 7.71 11.89
CA GLN A 119 -13.28 7.82 11.11
C GLN A 119 -13.28 9.11 10.28
N PRO A 120 -13.54 9.05 8.97
CA PRO A 120 -13.67 10.25 8.14
C PRO A 120 -15.01 10.95 8.40
N LEU A 121 -15.01 12.27 8.57
CA LEU A 121 -16.25 13.07 8.57
C LEU A 121 -16.57 13.66 7.19
N ALA A 122 -15.57 13.82 6.34
CA ALA A 122 -15.74 14.23 4.96
C ALA A 122 -15.73 12.98 4.07
N ILE A 123 -16.89 12.62 3.52
CA ILE A 123 -17.01 11.57 2.51
C ILE A 123 -17.46 12.22 1.21
N SER A 124 -16.72 12.03 0.12
CA SER A 124 -17.20 12.41 -1.21
C SER A 124 -18.49 11.66 -1.52
N TRP A 125 -19.55 12.41 -1.86
CA TRP A 125 -20.90 11.87 -2.11
C TRP A 125 -21.06 11.11 -3.42
N HIS A 126 -20.01 11.07 -4.26
CA HIS A 126 -20.07 10.24 -5.45
C HIS A 126 -20.13 8.78 -5.04
N VAL A 127 -21.00 8.02 -5.71
CA VAL A 127 -21.00 6.56 -5.66
C VAL A 127 -19.67 6.10 -6.24
N CYS A 128 -18.66 6.12 -5.41
CA CYS A 128 -17.55 5.23 -5.52
C CYS A 128 -18.14 3.85 -5.33
N ARG A 129 -18.34 3.16 -6.45
CA ARG A 129 -18.47 1.71 -6.53
C ARG A 129 -17.13 1.10 -6.10
N VAL A 130 -16.87 1.22 -4.80
CA VAL A 130 -15.58 1.04 -4.11
C VAL A 130 -14.95 -0.23 -4.59
N ALA A 131 -13.89 -0.19 -5.40
CA ALA A 131 -13.02 -1.36 -5.46
C ALA A 131 -13.78 -2.69 -5.73
N ASP A 132 -14.86 -2.66 -6.55
CA ASP A 132 -16.19 -3.34 -6.43
C ASP A 132 -16.36 -4.77 -5.86
N ARG A 133 -15.29 -5.47 -5.47
CA ARG A 133 -15.27 -6.80 -4.87
C ARG A 133 -14.29 -6.95 -3.71
N PHE A 134 -13.73 -5.84 -3.20
CA PHE A 134 -12.81 -5.93 -2.07
C PHE A 134 -13.59 -6.16 -0.77
N GLU A 135 -13.70 -7.42 -0.40
CA GLU A 135 -14.35 -7.89 0.83
C GLU A 135 -13.48 -7.68 2.08
N GLY A 136 -12.25 -7.19 1.89
CA GLY A 136 -11.25 -7.06 2.94
C GLY A 136 -10.18 -8.13 2.84
N PHE A 137 -9.27 -8.09 3.80
CA PHE A 137 -8.34 -9.19 4.03
C PHE A 137 -8.90 -10.08 5.13
N ASP A 138 -8.97 -11.38 4.86
CA ASP A 138 -9.36 -12.41 5.82
C ASP A 138 -8.10 -13.22 6.19
N PRO A 139 -7.74 -13.35 7.48
CA PRO A 139 -6.61 -14.19 7.90
C PRO A 139 -6.70 -15.64 7.46
N SER A 140 -7.90 -16.16 7.17
CA SER A 140 -8.13 -17.53 6.70
C SER A 140 -8.04 -17.69 5.18
N GLN A 141 -7.97 -16.60 4.41
CA GLN A 141 -8.05 -16.65 2.95
C GLN A 141 -6.81 -16.05 2.28
N CYS A 142 -6.34 -16.70 1.22
CA CYS A 142 -5.29 -16.14 0.37
C CYS A 142 -5.85 -15.02 -0.50
N PHE A 143 -5.02 -14.00 -0.79
CA PHE A 143 -5.33 -12.98 -1.78
C PHE A 143 -4.39 -13.12 -2.98
N THR A 144 -4.90 -13.60 -4.11
CA THR A 144 -4.11 -13.91 -5.32
C THR A 144 -4.68 -13.14 -6.53
N PRO A 145 -4.20 -11.93 -6.81
CA PRO A 145 -4.71 -11.13 -7.93
C PRO A 145 -4.30 -11.74 -9.27
N ASN A 146 -5.25 -11.95 -10.17
CA ASN A 146 -5.02 -12.59 -11.47
C ASN A 146 -4.58 -11.62 -12.58
N TRP A 147 -4.56 -10.31 -12.32
CA TRP A 147 -4.11 -9.27 -13.26
C TRP A 147 -2.65 -8.85 -13.09
N LEU A 148 -1.95 -9.37 -12.07
CA LEU A 148 -0.52 -9.13 -11.89
C LEU A 148 0.28 -10.07 -12.77
N GLN A 149 1.45 -9.59 -13.22
CA GLN A 149 2.35 -10.39 -14.06
C GLN A 149 3.26 -11.23 -13.19
N LEU A 150 3.60 -12.43 -13.66
CA LEU A 150 4.64 -13.24 -13.07
C LEU A 150 6.02 -12.78 -13.56
N THR A 151 6.99 -12.74 -12.66
CA THR A 151 8.40 -12.69 -12.99
C THR A 151 8.88 -14.06 -13.51
N SER A 152 10.08 -14.12 -14.08
CA SER A 152 10.68 -15.38 -14.54
C SER A 152 10.88 -16.42 -13.43
N ASP A 153 11.01 -15.97 -12.18
CA ASP A 153 11.12 -16.79 -10.97
C ASP A 153 9.75 -17.05 -10.30
N GLY A 154 8.63 -16.74 -10.97
CA GLY A 154 7.28 -17.15 -10.57
C GLY A 154 6.62 -16.29 -9.49
N TYR A 155 7.15 -15.09 -9.22
CA TYR A 155 6.57 -14.16 -8.26
C TYR A 155 5.72 -13.10 -8.93
N LEU A 156 4.63 -12.68 -8.28
CA LEU A 156 3.82 -11.59 -8.78
C LEU A 156 4.59 -10.27 -8.68
N GLN A 157 4.52 -9.48 -9.75
CA GLN A 157 5.02 -8.12 -9.81
C GLN A 157 3.95 -7.18 -10.36
N LEU A 158 3.95 -5.95 -9.83
CA LEU A 158 3.13 -4.91 -10.41
C LEU A 158 3.75 -4.50 -11.75
N PRO A 159 2.99 -4.53 -12.86
CA PRO A 159 3.54 -4.21 -14.17
C PRO A 159 4.18 -2.82 -14.17
N ARG A 160 5.29 -2.69 -14.89
CA ARG A 160 5.93 -1.39 -15.12
C ARG A 160 5.01 -0.55 -16.01
N THR A 161 4.14 0.24 -15.38
CA THR A 161 3.32 1.23 -16.06
C THR A 161 4.04 2.57 -16.03
N ASN A 162 3.80 3.45 -17.00
CA ASN A 162 4.43 4.78 -17.02
C ASN A 162 4.16 5.61 -15.75
N ALA A 163 3.16 5.24 -14.95
CA ALA A 163 2.82 5.86 -13.67
C ALA A 163 3.54 5.25 -12.46
N LEU A 164 4.01 4.01 -12.56
CA LEU A 164 4.63 3.23 -11.51
C LEU A 164 5.90 2.61 -12.09
N GLY A 165 6.98 3.37 -12.11
CA GLY A 165 8.27 2.81 -12.46
C GLY A 165 8.60 1.61 -11.55
N VAL A 166 9.43 0.67 -12.03
CA VAL A 166 9.65 -0.69 -11.48
C VAL A 166 9.47 -0.74 -9.96
N LEU A 167 8.30 -1.17 -9.53
CA LEU A 167 8.06 -1.43 -8.12
C LEU A 167 8.52 -2.85 -7.82
N ALA A 168 9.03 -3.01 -6.60
CA ALA A 168 9.45 -4.29 -6.03
C ALA A 168 8.35 -5.38 -6.18
N GLY A 169 8.73 -6.64 -6.02
CA GLY A 169 7.79 -7.76 -6.04
C GLY A 169 6.57 -7.55 -5.13
N ALA A 170 5.41 -8.05 -5.55
CA ALA A 170 4.11 -7.76 -4.97
C ALA A 170 4.05 -8.00 -3.44
N HIS A 171 4.70 -9.06 -2.94
CA HIS A 171 4.83 -9.33 -1.51
C HIS A 171 5.49 -8.18 -0.73
N ARG A 172 6.57 -7.62 -1.27
CA ARG A 172 7.29 -6.51 -0.63
C ARG A 172 6.46 -5.24 -0.61
N LEU A 173 5.71 -4.98 -1.67
CA LEU A 173 4.79 -3.83 -1.72
C LEU A 173 3.67 -3.99 -0.69
N ALA A 174 2.98 -5.14 -0.68
CA ALA A 174 1.94 -5.44 0.29
C ALA A 174 2.46 -5.31 1.73
N TYR A 175 3.62 -5.90 2.02
CA TYR A 175 4.26 -5.81 3.33
C TYR A 175 4.57 -4.37 3.73
N SER A 176 5.28 -3.65 2.86
CA SER A 176 5.72 -2.28 3.16
C SER A 176 4.55 -1.31 3.37
N MET A 177 3.43 -1.53 2.69
CA MET A 177 2.25 -0.68 2.83
C MET A 177 1.43 -1.01 4.08
N TYR A 178 1.24 -2.28 4.40
CA TYR A 178 0.23 -2.71 5.37
C TYR A 178 0.79 -3.32 6.65
N VAL A 179 1.96 -3.95 6.61
CA VAL A 179 2.53 -4.66 7.76
C VAL A 179 3.51 -3.77 8.52
N GLY A 180 4.55 -3.29 7.84
CA GLY A 180 5.61 -2.57 8.53
C GLY A 180 6.73 -2.04 7.62
N ARG A 181 7.83 -1.62 8.25
CA ARG A 181 9.02 -1.14 7.53
C ARG A 181 9.75 -2.30 6.86
N LEU A 182 10.29 -2.04 5.68
CA LEU A 182 11.05 -3.02 4.93
C LEU A 182 12.36 -2.41 4.43
N SER A 183 13.48 -3.03 4.78
CA SER A 183 14.80 -2.77 4.21
C SER A 183 14.97 -3.52 2.89
N LYS A 184 15.85 -3.03 2.02
CA LYS A 184 16.21 -3.72 0.76
C LYS A 184 16.78 -5.13 0.98
N TYR A 185 17.28 -5.42 2.19
CA TYR A 185 17.85 -6.72 2.56
C TYR A 185 16.85 -7.69 3.18
N ASP A 186 15.71 -7.22 3.68
CA ASP A 186 14.73 -8.10 4.33
C ASP A 186 14.11 -9.04 3.29
N VAL A 187 13.86 -10.30 3.63
CA VAL A 187 13.14 -11.25 2.78
C VAL A 187 11.72 -11.39 3.31
N VAL A 188 10.74 -11.17 2.43
CA VAL A 188 9.31 -11.32 2.75
C VAL A 188 8.82 -12.64 2.19
N GLU A 189 8.28 -13.48 3.05
CA GLU A 189 7.70 -14.78 2.69
C GLU A 189 6.28 -14.93 3.22
N GLN A 190 5.57 -15.89 2.64
CA GLN A 190 4.15 -16.12 2.87
C GLN A 190 4.00 -17.35 3.75
N LYS A 191 3.38 -17.19 4.91
CA LYS A 191 3.16 -18.25 5.89
C LYS A 191 2.13 -19.29 5.45
N CYS A 192 1.33 -18.97 4.44
CA CYS A 192 0.26 -19.82 3.93
C CYS A 192 0.74 -20.87 2.91
N GLY A 193 2.01 -20.85 2.50
CA GLY A 193 2.57 -21.78 1.52
C GLY A 193 2.15 -21.52 0.06
N ASN A 194 1.30 -20.53 -0.19
CA ASN A 194 0.92 -20.13 -1.55
C ASN A 194 1.83 -18.99 -2.04
N GLN A 195 2.70 -19.30 -3.01
CA GLN A 195 3.65 -18.35 -3.59
C GLN A 195 3.00 -17.14 -4.27
N LEU A 196 1.72 -17.21 -4.64
CA LEU A 196 0.98 -16.11 -5.28
C LEU A 196 0.21 -15.24 -4.27
N CYS A 197 0.19 -15.61 -2.99
CA CYS A 197 -0.60 -14.90 -1.98
C CYS A 197 0.10 -13.62 -1.52
N ILE A 198 -0.58 -12.48 -1.70
CA ILE A 198 -0.11 -11.16 -1.23
C ILE A 198 -0.98 -10.62 -0.08
N CYS A 199 -1.80 -11.45 0.57
CA CYS A 199 -2.62 -11.06 1.71
C CYS A 199 -1.72 -10.60 2.87
N PRO A 200 -1.84 -9.36 3.38
CA PRO A 200 -0.94 -8.85 4.43
C PRO A 200 -0.93 -9.70 5.72
N PHE A 201 -2.01 -10.41 6.04
CA PHE A 201 -2.03 -11.35 7.19
C PHE A 201 -1.09 -12.54 7.01
N HIS A 202 -0.76 -12.91 5.77
CA HIS A 202 0.07 -14.06 5.46
C HIS A 202 1.54 -13.71 5.27
N LEU A 203 1.91 -12.43 5.29
CA LEU A 203 3.27 -11.98 5.04
C LEU A 203 4.06 -11.81 6.34
N SER A 204 5.34 -12.21 6.31
CA SER A 204 6.31 -11.88 7.36
C SER A 204 7.70 -11.71 6.79
N ILE A 205 8.53 -10.96 7.51
CA ILE A 205 9.98 -11.03 7.32
C ILE A 205 10.48 -12.34 7.93
N THR A 206 11.11 -13.20 7.13
CA THR A 206 11.66 -14.49 7.59
C THR A 206 13.18 -14.52 7.62
N GLY A 207 13.83 -13.52 7.03
CA GLY A 207 15.28 -13.42 7.04
C GLY A 207 15.80 -12.16 6.38
N ARG A 208 17.12 -12.11 6.22
CA ARG A 208 17.83 -11.05 5.51
C ARG A 208 18.82 -11.66 4.54
N ILE A 209 18.82 -11.18 3.30
CA ILE A 209 19.89 -11.47 2.35
C ILE A 209 21.12 -10.64 2.70
N SER A 210 22.31 -11.22 2.51
CA SER A 210 23.55 -10.50 2.72
C SER A 210 23.68 -9.35 1.70
N GLN A 211 24.47 -8.34 2.05
CA GLN A 211 24.75 -7.24 1.12
C GLN A 211 25.39 -7.75 -0.18
N LEU A 212 26.30 -8.73 -0.06
CA LEU A 212 27.00 -9.32 -1.20
C LEU A 212 26.03 -10.04 -2.15
N ASP A 213 25.11 -10.84 -1.59
CA ASP A 213 24.08 -11.55 -2.38
C ASP A 213 23.12 -10.56 -3.06
N TRP A 214 22.78 -9.46 -2.37
CA TRP A 214 21.94 -8.40 -2.93
C TRP A 214 22.62 -7.72 -4.12
N GLU A 215 23.90 -7.34 -3.95
CA GLU A 215 24.70 -6.69 -5.00
C GLU A 215 24.84 -7.59 -6.22
N GLN A 216 25.14 -8.88 -6.03
CA GLN A 216 25.25 -9.85 -7.13
C GLN A 216 23.94 -10.00 -7.92
N ARG A 217 22.79 -10.03 -7.24
CA ARG A 217 21.48 -10.25 -7.91
C ARG A 217 20.91 -8.98 -8.54
N TYR A 218 21.11 -7.83 -7.91
CA TYR A 218 20.32 -6.63 -8.21
C TYR A 218 21.14 -5.37 -8.55
N ASP A 219 22.45 -5.33 -8.30
CA ASP A 219 23.28 -4.20 -8.74
C ASP A 219 23.67 -4.38 -10.22
N GLY A 220 23.20 -3.45 -11.05
CA GLY A 220 23.51 -3.41 -12.49
C GLY A 220 24.99 -3.27 -12.81
N ARG A 221 25.84 -2.84 -11.86
CA ARG A 221 27.31 -2.79 -12.01
C ARG A 221 27.93 -4.20 -12.07
N PHE A 222 27.33 -5.17 -11.39
CA PHE A 222 27.81 -6.56 -11.35
C PHE A 222 27.15 -7.47 -12.40
N LYS A 223 26.04 -7.02 -13.03
CA LYS A 223 25.37 -7.74 -14.13
C LYS A 223 26.16 -7.83 -15.45
N LYS A 224 27.41 -7.37 -15.51
CA LYS A 224 28.26 -7.34 -16.71
C LYS A 224 29.33 -8.44 -16.79
N ILE A 225 29.20 -9.52 -16.03
CA ILE A 225 30.15 -10.65 -16.11
C ILE A 225 29.39 -11.96 -16.33
N VAL A 226 28.76 -12.09 -17.50
CA VAL A 226 28.58 -13.36 -18.24
C VAL A 226 28.52 -13.02 -19.72
#